data_AF-A0A1B0GIQ3-F1
#
_entry.id   AF-A0A1B0GIQ3-F1
#
_cell.length_a   1.000
_cell.length_b   1.000
_cell.length_c   1.000
_cell.angle_alpha   90.00
_cell.angle_beta   90.00
_cell.angle_gamma   90.00
#
_symmetry.space_group_name_H-M   'P 1'
#
loop_
_entity.id
_entity.type
_entity.pdbx_description
1 polymer ?
#
loop_
_entity_poly.entity_id
_entity_poly.type
_entity_poly.pdbx_seq_one_letter_code
_entity_poly.pdbx_strand_id
1 'polypeptide(L)'
;MGCLVRRRSDGDEGCPMNLRYNNPGHYYPFNHVDLTITYHSGATEEWGVGFRENGGRIISVKVVPSSINHRNPSAPDCSSKEPLEIEANALAAGQKINITYTYSVKFMPNDTIKWSSRWDYILESMPHTNIQWFSILNSLVIVLFLSGMVAMIMLRTLHKDIARYNQMECGEDAQEEFGWKLVHGDVFRPPRKGMLLSVLLGSGVQVFFMTLVTLAFACLGFLSPANRGALMTCAMVLFVLLGTPAGYVSSRIYKSFGGIKWKSNVMLTSMLSPGLVFSLFFIMNLVLWGKGSSGAVPFSTLIALLALWFGVSVPLTFVGAYFGFRKRSLEHPVRTNQIPRQIPDQSIYTQPIPGIIMGGVLPFGCIFIQLFFILNSIWSSQMYYMFGFLFLVFIILVITCSETTILLCYFHLCAEDYHWWWRSFLTSGFTAVYLFIYCCHYFATKLSIEDAASTFLYFGYTSIMVFLFFLLTGSIGFFACFWFIRKIYSVVKVD
;
A
#
# COMPACT_ATOMS: atom_id res chain seq x y z
N MET A 1 34.95 -0.89 -6.30
CA MET A 1 34.15 0.14 -7.00
C MET A 1 34.96 0.64 -8.18
N GLY A 2 34.38 0.63 -9.38
CA GLY A 2 35.09 1.01 -10.60
C GLY A 2 34.22 0.71 -11.80
N CYS A 3 34.66 1.14 -12.97
CA CYS A 3 33.90 1.03 -14.20
C CYS A 3 34.73 0.35 -15.30
N LEU A 4 34.12 -0.63 -15.97
CA LEU A 4 34.73 -1.39 -17.06
C LEU A 4 34.14 -0.93 -18.39
N VAL A 5 34.97 -0.41 -19.30
CA VAL A 5 34.54 -0.06 -20.65
C VAL A 5 34.65 -1.31 -21.54
N ARG A 6 33.52 -1.88 -21.98
CA ARG A 6 33.50 -3.10 -22.81
C ARG A 6 33.75 -2.76 -24.29
N ARG A 7 34.37 -3.69 -25.04
CA ARG A 7 34.73 -3.52 -26.48
C ARG A 7 33.58 -3.74 -27.49
N ARG A 8 32.34 -4.03 -27.08
CA ARG A 8 31.29 -4.55 -27.99
C ARG A 8 30.47 -3.46 -28.70
N SER A 9 30.07 -3.76 -29.95
CA SER A 9 29.39 -2.89 -30.94
C SER A 9 27.85 -2.85 -30.83
N ASP A 10 27.24 -3.50 -29.86
CA ASP A 10 25.78 -3.48 -29.68
C ASP A 10 25.50 -2.59 -28.46
N GLY A 11 24.70 -1.53 -28.68
CA GLY A 11 24.65 -0.34 -27.83
C GLY A 11 24.68 -0.62 -26.32
N ASP A 12 25.67 -0.04 -25.64
CA ASP A 12 25.53 0.94 -24.55
C ASP A 12 26.68 0.87 -23.51
N GLU A 13 26.90 2.04 -22.87
CA GLU A 13 27.58 2.30 -21.60
C GLU A 13 29.12 2.30 -21.58
N GLY A 14 29.74 3.34 -22.18
CA GLY A 14 30.96 3.92 -21.60
C GLY A 14 30.67 4.46 -20.18
N CYS A 15 31.67 4.64 -19.33
CA CYS A 15 31.46 5.11 -17.95
C CYS A 15 30.85 6.53 -17.94
N PRO A 16 29.55 6.70 -17.66
CA PRO A 16 28.86 7.96 -17.91
C PRO A 16 29.26 9.07 -16.93
N MET A 17 30.00 8.74 -15.86
CA MET A 17 30.45 9.69 -14.86
C MET A 17 31.57 10.63 -15.33
N ASN A 18 32.39 10.22 -16.32
CA ASN A 18 33.49 11.07 -16.78
C ASN A 18 33.87 10.73 -18.23
N LEU A 19 33.80 11.73 -19.12
CA LEU A 19 34.17 11.64 -20.54
C LEU A 19 35.61 11.14 -20.78
N ARG A 20 36.47 11.21 -19.75
CA ARG A 20 37.86 10.73 -19.82
C ARG A 20 38.00 9.22 -19.75
N TYR A 21 36.98 8.49 -19.30
CA TYR A 21 37.01 7.04 -19.17
C TYR A 21 36.46 6.38 -20.44
N ASN A 22 37.20 6.50 -21.54
CA ASN A 22 36.70 6.11 -22.87
C ASN A 22 37.53 4.99 -23.53
N ASN A 23 38.60 4.50 -22.90
CA ASN A 23 39.46 3.51 -23.56
C ASN A 23 38.81 2.11 -23.52
N PRO A 24 38.49 1.49 -24.67
CA PRO A 24 37.76 0.23 -24.71
C PRO A 24 38.62 -0.94 -24.25
N GLY A 25 38.09 -1.76 -23.35
CA GLY A 25 38.79 -2.90 -22.73
C GLY A 25 39.61 -2.52 -21.48
N HIS A 26 39.46 -1.29 -20.97
CA HIS A 26 40.12 -0.85 -19.73
C HIS A 26 39.15 -0.81 -18.56
N TYR A 27 39.67 -1.15 -17.39
CA TYR A 27 39.02 -1.05 -16.10
C TYR A 27 39.57 0.18 -15.35
N TYR A 28 38.66 1.02 -14.89
CA TYR A 28 38.96 2.23 -14.12
C TYR A 28 38.51 2.02 -12.68
N PRO A 29 39.41 1.71 -11.73
CA PRO A 29 39.06 1.67 -10.32
C PRO A 29 38.80 3.08 -9.78
N PHE A 30 37.74 3.26 -8.98
CA PHE A 30 37.52 4.50 -8.24
C PHE A 30 38.35 4.47 -6.97
N ASN A 31 39.58 4.96 -7.07
CA ASN A 31 40.55 4.96 -5.98
C ASN A 31 40.71 6.32 -5.29
N HIS A 32 40.18 7.40 -5.86
CA HIS A 32 40.09 8.70 -5.21
C HIS A 32 38.63 9.10 -4.94
N VAL A 33 38.39 9.77 -3.82
CA VAL A 33 37.07 10.27 -3.46
C VAL A 33 37.15 11.72 -2.99
N ASP A 34 36.50 12.62 -3.71
CA ASP A 34 36.32 14.01 -3.30
C ASP A 34 35.07 14.15 -2.42
N LEU A 35 35.27 14.49 -1.15
CA LEU A 35 34.22 14.69 -0.16
C LEU A 35 33.97 16.19 0.03
N THR A 36 32.84 16.69 -0.44
CA THR A 36 32.38 18.05 -0.12
C THR A 36 31.39 17.98 1.03
N ILE A 37 31.83 18.42 2.21
CA ILE A 37 31.03 18.45 3.43
C ILE A 37 30.48 19.86 3.62
N THR A 38 29.17 20.00 3.47
CA THR A 38 28.49 21.27 3.77
C THR A 38 28.03 21.26 5.21
N TYR A 39 28.37 22.30 5.98
CA TYR A 39 28.02 22.39 7.40
C TYR A 39 27.36 23.73 7.74
N HIS A 40 26.51 23.70 8.76
CA HIS A 40 25.90 24.86 9.39
C HIS A 40 26.76 25.27 10.58
N SER A 41 27.21 26.52 10.64
CA SER A 41 28.07 27.03 11.71
C SER A 41 27.32 27.12 13.04
N GLY A 42 26.02 27.43 13.01
CA GLY A 42 25.19 27.57 14.20
C GLY A 42 25.53 28.79 15.06
N ALA A 43 26.39 29.69 14.57
CA ALA A 43 26.83 30.90 15.28
C ALA A 43 25.69 31.90 15.56
N THR A 44 24.59 31.82 14.78
CA THR A 44 23.44 32.74 14.83
C THR A 44 22.16 32.09 15.39
N GLU A 45 22.18 30.80 15.78
CA GLU A 45 20.98 30.07 16.21
C GLU A 45 20.94 29.82 17.73
N GLU A 46 19.88 30.30 18.40
CA GLU A 46 19.69 30.17 19.86
C GLU A 46 19.34 28.75 20.35
N TRP A 47 18.97 27.84 19.45
CA TRP A 47 18.35 26.55 19.79
C TRP A 47 19.32 25.34 19.74
N GLY A 48 20.63 25.59 19.71
CA GLY A 48 21.66 24.56 19.68
C GLY A 48 22.63 24.66 20.86
N VAL A 49 23.00 23.51 21.43
CA VAL A 49 24.13 23.36 22.36
C VAL A 49 25.28 24.22 21.85
N GLY A 50 25.71 25.23 22.63
CA GLY A 50 26.71 26.22 22.22
C GLY A 50 27.92 25.53 21.61
N PHE A 51 28.01 25.56 20.28
CA PHE A 51 29.13 24.96 19.57
C PHE A 51 30.37 25.78 19.92
N ARG A 52 31.46 25.11 20.31
CA ARG A 52 32.77 25.77 20.50
C ARG A 52 33.18 26.47 19.20
N GLU A 53 34.18 27.35 19.24
CA GLU A 53 34.64 28.19 18.10
C GLU A 53 34.86 27.45 16.76
N ASN A 54 35.00 26.11 16.77
CA ASN A 54 35.15 25.26 15.58
C ASN A 54 34.08 24.15 15.45
N GLY A 55 32.87 24.35 15.99
CA GLY A 55 31.77 23.39 15.90
C GLY A 55 30.76 23.75 14.82
N GLY A 56 30.22 22.74 14.14
CA GLY A 56 29.17 22.92 13.15
C GLY A 56 28.38 21.62 12.91
N ARG A 57 27.13 21.75 12.47
CA ARG A 57 26.27 20.60 12.14
C ARG A 57 26.43 20.25 10.67
N ILE A 58 26.75 19.00 10.36
CA ILE A 58 26.86 18.53 8.97
C ILE A 58 25.45 18.49 8.35
N ILE A 59 25.29 19.14 7.20
CA ILE A 59 24.04 19.22 6.44
C ILE A 59 24.06 18.22 5.29
N SER A 60 25.12 18.22 4.49
CA SER A 60 25.25 17.34 3.33
C SER A 60 26.68 16.87 3.14
N VAL A 61 26.82 15.64 2.63
CA VAL A 61 28.10 15.06 2.20
C VAL A 61 27.93 14.64 0.76
N LYS A 62 28.52 15.41 -0.16
CA LYS A 62 28.55 15.06 -1.58
C LYS A 62 29.86 14.34 -1.88
N VAL A 63 29.73 13.19 -2.53
CA VAL A 63 30.84 12.29 -2.81
C VAL A 63 31.01 12.23 -4.32
N VAL A 64 32.16 12.64 -4.83
CA VAL A 64 32.51 12.52 -6.25
C VAL A 64 33.66 11.52 -6.37
N PRO A 65 33.39 10.29 -6.85
CA PRO A 65 34.44 9.30 -7.07
C PRO A 65 35.25 9.63 -8.33
N SER A 66 36.56 9.42 -8.27
CA SER A 66 37.46 9.57 -9.41
C SER A 66 38.52 8.46 -9.44
N SER A 67 39.06 8.22 -10.64
CA SER A 67 40.22 7.36 -10.85
C SER A 67 41.45 8.25 -11.02
N ILE A 68 42.48 8.06 -10.20
CA ILE A 68 43.73 8.82 -10.25
C ILE A 68 44.91 7.85 -10.27
N ASN A 69 45.81 8.02 -11.24
CA ASN A 69 47.06 7.30 -11.29
C ASN A 69 48.10 7.97 -10.38
N HIS A 70 48.28 7.41 -9.18
CA HIS A 70 49.34 7.84 -8.27
C HIS A 70 50.68 7.23 -8.68
N ARG A 71 51.47 7.97 -9.48
CA ARG A 71 52.80 7.54 -9.96
C ARG A 71 53.77 7.20 -8.81
N ASN A 72 53.63 7.89 -7.67
CA ASN A 72 54.42 7.65 -6.46
C ASN A 72 53.51 7.24 -5.29
N PRO A 73 53.57 5.98 -4.82
CA PRO A 73 52.77 5.52 -3.68
C PRO A 73 53.09 6.24 -2.36
N SER A 74 54.35 6.67 -2.16
CA SER A 74 54.81 7.30 -0.92
C SER A 74 54.49 8.80 -0.80
N ALA A 75 54.12 9.44 -1.92
CA ALA A 75 53.73 10.85 -1.98
C ALA A 75 52.58 10.98 -2.99
N PRO A 76 51.35 10.62 -2.59
CA PRO A 76 50.22 10.62 -3.51
C PRO A 76 49.89 12.04 -3.98
N ASP A 77 49.91 12.26 -5.30
CA ASP A 77 49.41 13.49 -5.90
C ASP A 77 47.91 13.37 -6.15
N CYS A 78 47.11 14.06 -5.33
CA CYS A 78 45.65 14.13 -5.45
C CYS A 78 45.19 15.20 -6.46
N SER A 79 46.09 15.99 -7.03
CA SER A 79 45.75 17.03 -8.02
C SER A 79 45.85 16.52 -9.47
N SER A 80 46.53 15.40 -9.68
CA SER A 80 46.61 14.71 -10.96
C SER A 80 45.23 14.27 -11.43
N LYS A 81 44.92 14.57 -12.70
CA LYS A 81 43.68 14.18 -13.36
C LYS A 81 43.87 13.04 -14.37
N GLU A 82 45.01 12.37 -14.33
CA GLU A 82 45.29 11.19 -15.15
C GLU A 82 44.62 9.96 -14.51
N PRO A 83 43.74 9.26 -15.24
CA PRO A 83 43.08 8.08 -14.70
C PRO A 83 44.05 6.90 -14.55
N LEU A 84 43.85 6.10 -13.50
CA LEU A 84 44.45 4.78 -13.43
C LEU A 84 43.68 3.86 -14.38
N GLU A 85 44.35 3.45 -15.46
CA GLU A 85 43.78 2.56 -16.46
C GLU A 85 44.40 1.16 -16.30
N ILE A 86 43.55 0.16 -16.15
CA ILE A 86 43.98 -1.23 -16.02
C ILE A 86 43.44 -1.99 -17.23
N GLU A 87 44.33 -2.47 -18.11
CA GLU A 87 43.89 -3.25 -19.27
C GLU A 87 43.34 -4.60 -18.81
N ALA A 88 42.07 -4.89 -19.16
CA ALA A 88 41.36 -6.07 -18.66
C ALA A 88 41.97 -7.39 -19.16
N ASN A 89 42.61 -7.38 -20.33
CA ASN A 89 43.22 -8.57 -20.95
C ASN A 89 44.67 -8.81 -20.50
N ALA A 90 45.32 -7.83 -19.89
CA ALA A 90 46.73 -7.91 -19.49
C ALA A 90 46.94 -8.56 -18.11
N LEU A 91 45.86 -8.83 -17.38
CA LEU A 91 45.92 -9.38 -16.03
C LEU A 91 45.91 -10.91 -16.04
N ALA A 92 47.04 -11.50 -15.65
CA ALA A 92 47.10 -12.94 -15.42
C ALA A 92 46.33 -13.34 -14.15
N ALA A 93 45.68 -14.51 -14.17
CA ALA A 93 44.98 -15.03 -13.00
C ALA A 93 45.94 -15.19 -11.82
N GLY A 94 45.71 -14.46 -10.72
CA GLY A 94 46.54 -14.47 -9.51
C GLY A 94 47.56 -13.32 -9.39
N GLN A 95 47.63 -12.41 -10.36
CA GLN A 95 48.48 -11.21 -10.27
C GLN A 95 47.98 -10.25 -9.18
N LYS A 96 48.87 -9.86 -8.26
CA LYS A 96 48.57 -8.87 -7.22
C LYS A 96 48.82 -7.46 -7.77
N ILE A 97 47.81 -6.59 -7.69
CA ILE A 97 47.91 -5.18 -8.05
C ILE A 97 47.81 -4.36 -6.76
N ASN A 98 48.77 -3.46 -6.54
CA ASN A 98 48.71 -2.50 -5.43
C ASN A 98 48.03 -1.23 -5.94
N ILE A 99 46.88 -0.89 -5.36
CA ILE A 99 46.13 0.32 -5.68
C ILE A 99 46.15 1.23 -4.46
N THR A 100 46.67 2.45 -4.63
CA THR A 100 46.65 3.47 -3.58
C THR A 100 45.27 4.14 -3.57
N TYR A 101 44.63 4.15 -2.41
CA TYR A 101 43.37 4.85 -2.18
C TYR A 101 43.62 6.18 -1.47
N THR A 102 42.98 7.23 -1.96
CA THR A 102 43.11 8.59 -1.42
C THR A 102 41.74 9.25 -1.31
N TYR A 103 41.63 10.28 -0.47
CA TYR A 103 40.42 11.08 -0.36
C TYR A 103 40.79 12.55 -0.15
N SER A 104 39.98 13.45 -0.69
CA SER A 104 40.07 14.88 -0.41
C SER A 104 38.84 15.31 0.37
N VAL A 105 38.99 16.27 1.30
CA VAL A 105 37.86 16.79 2.08
C VAL A 105 37.83 18.30 1.94
N LYS A 106 36.69 18.81 1.47
CA LYS A 106 36.40 20.25 1.39
C LYS A 106 35.22 20.57 2.27
N PHE A 107 35.44 21.39 3.29
CA PHE A 107 34.38 21.91 4.15
C PHE A 107 33.83 23.22 3.57
N MET A 108 32.52 23.31 3.39
CA MET A 108 31.84 24.50 2.90
C MET A 108 30.78 24.96 3.92
N PRO A 109 30.91 26.18 4.49
CA PRO A 109 29.88 26.71 5.38
C PRO A 109 28.63 27.13 4.59
N ASN A 110 27.45 26.77 5.06
CA ASN A 110 26.17 27.24 4.52
C ASN A 110 25.11 27.37 5.62
N ASP A 111 24.88 28.61 6.07
CA ASP A 111 23.95 28.94 7.15
C ASP A 111 22.53 29.28 6.65
N THR A 112 22.27 29.15 5.35
CA THR A 112 20.92 29.38 4.80
C THR A 112 20.00 28.17 4.98
N ILE A 113 20.57 26.97 5.10
CA ILE A 113 19.80 25.72 5.20
C ILE A 113 19.48 25.45 6.66
N LYS A 114 18.20 25.57 7.00
CA LYS A 114 17.70 25.15 8.31
C LYS A 114 17.92 23.66 8.52
N TRP A 115 18.21 23.27 9.76
CA TRP A 115 18.37 21.85 10.12
C TRP A 115 17.18 20.95 9.75
N SER A 116 15.96 21.52 9.72
CA SER A 116 14.74 20.81 9.33
C SER A 116 14.75 20.37 7.85
N SER A 117 15.34 21.17 6.95
CA SER A 117 15.43 20.91 5.51
C SER A 117 16.69 20.17 5.08
N ARG A 118 17.49 19.65 6.03
CA ARG A 118 18.78 19.01 5.73
C ARG A 118 18.68 17.81 4.77
N TRP A 119 17.52 17.16 4.70
CA TRP A 119 17.33 15.98 3.85
C TRP A 119 16.98 16.36 2.41
N ASP A 120 16.61 17.61 2.13
CA ASP A 120 16.03 18.02 0.84
C ASP A 120 16.95 17.71 -0.35
N TYR A 121 18.28 17.81 -0.20
CA TYR A 121 19.21 17.46 -1.28
C TYR A 121 19.21 15.97 -1.66
N ILE A 122 18.91 15.07 -0.71
CA ILE A 122 18.75 13.62 -0.98
C ILE A 122 17.40 13.36 -1.66
N LEU A 123 16.43 14.23 -1.40
CA LEU A 123 15.05 14.09 -1.88
C LEU A 123 14.89 14.65 -3.29
N GLU A 124 15.53 15.78 -3.60
CA GLU A 124 15.58 16.40 -4.93
C GLU A 124 16.40 15.59 -5.94
N SER A 125 17.38 14.81 -5.48
CA SER A 125 18.24 14.01 -6.36
C SER A 125 17.57 12.74 -6.90
N MET A 126 16.29 12.49 -6.60
CA MET A 126 15.54 11.36 -7.13
C MET A 126 14.79 11.72 -8.44
N PRO A 127 15.16 11.13 -9.59
CA PRO A 127 14.71 11.56 -10.93
C PRO A 127 13.28 11.12 -11.33
N HIS A 128 12.50 10.52 -10.43
CA HIS A 128 11.26 9.80 -10.80
C HIS A 128 9.94 10.55 -10.54
N THR A 129 9.99 11.85 -10.18
CA THR A 129 8.79 12.63 -9.84
C THR A 129 7.79 12.75 -11.00
N ASN A 130 8.28 12.90 -12.24
CA ASN A 130 7.44 13.02 -13.43
C ASN A 130 6.59 11.76 -13.70
N ILE A 131 7.14 10.58 -13.44
CA ILE A 131 6.43 9.30 -13.64
C ILE A 131 5.26 9.17 -12.65
N GLN A 132 5.45 9.63 -11.40
CA GLN A 132 4.40 9.59 -10.38
C GLN A 132 3.24 10.54 -10.71
N TRP A 133 3.54 11.76 -11.18
CA TRP A 133 2.52 12.70 -11.65
C TRP A 133 1.71 12.15 -12.82
N PHE A 134 2.38 11.56 -13.81
CA PHE A 134 1.71 10.93 -14.94
C PHE A 134 0.77 9.79 -14.51
N SER A 135 1.20 8.97 -13.55
CA SER A 135 0.36 7.90 -12.98
C SER A 135 -0.90 8.44 -12.31
N ILE A 136 -0.80 9.55 -11.58
CA ILE A 136 -1.96 10.15 -10.90
C ILE A 136 -2.94 10.70 -11.90
N LEU A 137 -2.46 11.40 -12.94
CA LEU A 137 -3.33 11.92 -13.99
C LEU A 137 -4.12 10.79 -14.67
N ASN A 138 -3.46 9.70 -15.05
CA ASN A 138 -4.13 8.54 -15.63
C ASN A 138 -5.16 7.91 -14.67
N SER A 139 -4.83 7.83 -13.39
CA SER A 139 -5.74 7.25 -12.39
C SER A 139 -6.95 8.17 -12.13
N LEU A 140 -6.77 9.49 -12.19
CA LEU A 140 -7.86 10.47 -12.10
C LEU A 140 -8.81 10.35 -13.30
N VAL A 141 -8.29 10.11 -14.51
CA VAL A 141 -9.12 9.89 -15.69
C VAL A 141 -10.01 8.65 -15.52
N ILE A 142 -9.46 7.56 -14.97
CA ILE A 142 -10.23 6.33 -14.68
C ILE A 142 -11.34 6.61 -13.66
N VAL A 143 -11.03 7.34 -12.58
CA VAL A 143 -12.02 7.73 -11.57
C VAL A 143 -13.11 8.58 -12.20
N LEU A 144 -12.78 9.63 -12.95
CA LEU A 144 -13.78 10.50 -13.58
C LEU A 144 -14.71 9.72 -14.53
N PHE A 145 -14.16 8.77 -15.28
CA PHE A 145 -14.95 7.90 -16.13
C PHE A 145 -15.93 7.03 -15.32
N LEU A 146 -15.47 6.40 -14.25
CA LEU A 146 -16.29 5.58 -13.36
C LEU A 146 -17.35 6.39 -12.62
N SER A 147 -16.98 7.55 -12.07
CA SER A 147 -17.90 8.50 -11.47
C SER A 147 -18.99 8.91 -12.47
N GLY A 148 -18.62 9.17 -13.73
CA GLY A 148 -19.56 9.47 -14.81
C GLY A 148 -20.55 8.34 -15.09
N MET A 149 -20.07 7.09 -15.12
CA MET A 149 -20.95 5.92 -15.28
C MET A 149 -21.91 5.73 -14.11
N VAL A 150 -21.41 5.83 -12.87
CA VAL A 150 -22.24 5.72 -11.66
C VAL A 150 -23.27 6.85 -11.59
N ALA A 151 -22.86 8.08 -11.92
CA ALA A 151 -23.75 9.23 -12.00
C ALA A 151 -24.83 9.03 -13.07
N MET A 152 -24.49 8.51 -14.26
CA MET A 152 -25.46 8.18 -15.30
C MET A 152 -26.47 7.14 -14.82
N ILE A 153 -26.03 6.09 -14.12
CA ILE A 153 -26.92 5.08 -13.52
C ILE A 153 -27.87 5.76 -12.53
N MET A 154 -27.35 6.54 -11.58
CA MET A 154 -28.19 7.22 -10.59
C MET A 154 -29.17 8.20 -11.24
N LEU A 155 -28.72 9.02 -12.19
CA LEU A 155 -29.55 9.98 -12.92
C LEU A 155 -30.61 9.29 -13.76
N ARG A 156 -30.28 8.19 -14.45
CA ARG A 156 -31.23 7.40 -15.24
C ARG A 156 -32.28 6.76 -14.33
N THR A 157 -31.87 6.25 -13.17
CA THR A 157 -32.79 5.67 -12.17
C THR A 157 -33.75 6.75 -11.67
N LEU A 158 -33.22 7.92 -11.31
CA LEU A 158 -34.00 9.05 -10.79
C LEU A 158 -34.93 9.67 -11.85
N HIS A 159 -34.46 9.88 -13.08
CA HIS A 159 -35.28 10.41 -14.18
C HIS A 159 -36.39 9.44 -14.57
N LYS A 160 -36.09 8.13 -14.67
CA LYS A 160 -37.09 7.12 -14.98
C LYS A 160 -38.15 7.03 -13.87
N ASP A 161 -37.73 7.21 -12.62
CA ASP A 161 -38.66 7.24 -11.48
C ASP A 161 -39.53 8.50 -11.48
N ILE A 162 -38.97 9.70 -11.71
CA ILE A 162 -39.75 10.95 -11.82
C ILE A 162 -40.75 10.89 -12.98
N ALA A 163 -40.30 10.44 -14.16
CA ALA A 163 -41.16 10.32 -15.33
C ALA A 163 -42.32 9.34 -15.09
N ARG A 164 -42.07 8.24 -14.35
CA ARG A 164 -43.10 7.27 -13.97
C ARG A 164 -44.08 7.82 -12.94
N TYR A 165 -43.62 8.59 -11.94
CA TYR A 165 -44.52 9.25 -10.99
C TYR A 165 -45.49 10.20 -11.71
N ASN A 166 -44.99 10.97 -12.69
CA ASN A 166 -45.84 11.85 -13.50
C ASN A 166 -46.81 11.08 -14.41
N GLN A 167 -46.51 9.84 -14.78
CA GLN A 167 -47.39 8.99 -15.60
C GLN A 167 -48.44 8.25 -14.75
N MET A 168 -48.16 7.94 -13.49
CA MET A 168 -49.10 7.29 -12.57
C MET A 168 -50.31 8.18 -12.22
N GLU A 169 -50.20 9.51 -12.35
CA GLU A 169 -51.37 10.40 -12.26
C GLU A 169 -52.35 10.24 -13.45
N CYS A 170 -52.01 9.48 -14.49
CA CYS A 170 -52.75 9.43 -15.76
C CYS A 170 -53.30 8.05 -16.17
N GLY A 171 -53.14 6.97 -15.38
CA GLY A 171 -53.78 5.68 -15.70
C GLY A 171 -53.28 4.47 -14.91
N GLU A 172 -54.22 3.61 -14.52
CA GLU A 172 -54.03 2.29 -13.88
C GLU A 172 -53.44 1.28 -14.87
N ASP A 173 -52.12 1.16 -14.95
CA ASP A 173 -51.46 -0.01 -15.52
C ASP A 173 -50.36 -0.49 -14.56
N ALA A 174 -50.57 -1.69 -14.00
CA ALA A 174 -49.59 -2.43 -13.23
C ALA A 174 -48.43 -2.86 -14.14
N GLN A 175 -47.54 -1.92 -14.48
CA GLN A 175 -46.33 -2.22 -15.24
C GLN A 175 -45.36 -3.07 -14.41
N GLU A 176 -45.00 -4.24 -14.93
CA GLU A 176 -43.94 -5.11 -14.46
C GLU A 176 -42.73 -4.31 -13.96
N GLU A 177 -42.45 -4.41 -12.65
CA GLU A 177 -41.32 -3.73 -12.04
C GLU A 177 -40.01 -4.26 -12.66
N PHE A 178 -39.08 -3.37 -12.98
CA PHE A 178 -37.83 -3.76 -13.65
C PHE A 178 -36.85 -4.43 -12.67
N GLY A 179 -36.34 -5.62 -13.03
CA GLY A 179 -35.10 -6.27 -12.59
C GLY A 179 -34.73 -6.08 -11.11
N TRP A 180 -34.03 -4.99 -10.78
CA TRP A 180 -33.60 -4.73 -9.40
C TRP A 180 -34.75 -4.44 -8.44
N LYS A 181 -35.84 -3.77 -8.88
CA LYS A 181 -36.99 -3.47 -8.00
C LYS A 181 -37.74 -4.73 -7.58
N LEU A 182 -37.79 -5.74 -8.45
CA LEU A 182 -38.43 -7.03 -8.18
C LEU A 182 -37.80 -7.79 -7.00
N VAL A 183 -36.55 -7.48 -6.68
CA VAL A 183 -35.79 -8.19 -5.64
C VAL A 183 -35.85 -7.49 -4.28
N HIS A 184 -36.65 -6.42 -4.13
CA HIS A 184 -36.77 -5.65 -2.89
C HIS A 184 -37.03 -6.55 -1.66
N GLY A 185 -37.84 -7.60 -1.83
CA GLY A 185 -38.19 -8.56 -0.78
C GLY A 185 -37.12 -9.59 -0.41
N ASP A 186 -36.00 -9.69 -1.14
CA ASP A 186 -34.94 -10.68 -0.85
C ASP A 186 -33.55 -10.08 -0.64
N VAL A 187 -33.34 -8.82 -1.03
CA VAL A 187 -32.05 -8.11 -0.98
C VAL A 187 -31.42 -8.04 0.42
N PHE A 188 -32.23 -7.91 1.47
CA PHE A 188 -31.74 -7.78 2.85
C PHE A 188 -31.70 -9.11 3.62
N ARG A 189 -31.87 -10.25 2.95
CA ARG A 189 -31.76 -11.57 3.58
C ARG A 189 -30.36 -11.76 4.18
N PRO A 190 -30.23 -12.31 5.40
CA PRO A 190 -28.92 -12.51 6.02
C PRO A 190 -28.03 -13.42 5.16
N PRO A 191 -26.74 -13.08 4.98
CA PRO A 191 -25.85 -13.86 4.15
C PRO A 191 -25.48 -15.20 4.78
N ARG A 192 -25.19 -16.19 3.92
CA ARG A 192 -24.56 -17.46 4.34
C ARG A 192 -23.26 -17.14 5.10
N LYS A 193 -23.01 -17.78 6.23
CA LYS A 193 -21.83 -17.51 7.09
C LYS A 193 -21.66 -16.03 7.48
N GLY A 194 -22.76 -15.33 7.79
CA GLY A 194 -22.74 -13.90 8.16
C GLY A 194 -21.79 -13.52 9.32
N MET A 195 -21.49 -14.44 10.24
CA MET A 195 -20.49 -14.23 11.30
C MET A 195 -19.08 -13.98 10.74
N LEU A 196 -18.63 -14.78 9.77
CA LEU A 196 -17.32 -14.62 9.17
C LEU A 196 -17.24 -13.29 8.40
N LEU A 197 -18.29 -12.96 7.64
CA LEU A 197 -18.35 -11.70 6.92
C LEU A 197 -18.25 -10.51 7.87
N SER A 198 -19.03 -10.48 8.96
CA SER A 198 -18.96 -9.41 9.95
C SER A 198 -17.59 -9.29 10.63
N VAL A 199 -16.88 -10.40 10.84
CA VAL A 199 -15.52 -10.43 11.38
C VAL A 199 -14.51 -9.80 10.40
N LEU A 200 -14.56 -10.22 9.13
CA LEU A 200 -13.68 -9.69 8.08
C LEU A 200 -13.91 -8.19 7.87
N LEU A 201 -15.18 -7.74 7.89
CA LEU A 201 -15.53 -6.33 7.77
C LEU A 201 -15.04 -5.49 8.96
N GLY A 202 -15.17 -6.00 10.19
CA GLY A 202 -14.61 -5.31 11.35
C GLY A 202 -13.09 -5.17 11.26
N SER A 203 -12.41 -6.27 10.89
CA SER A 203 -10.95 -6.28 10.72
C SER A 203 -10.50 -5.36 9.58
N GLY A 204 -11.22 -5.31 8.46
CA GLY A 204 -10.85 -4.44 7.35
C GLY A 204 -11.11 -2.96 7.65
N VAL A 205 -12.14 -2.61 8.44
CA VAL A 205 -12.32 -1.24 8.93
C VAL A 205 -11.18 -0.81 9.87
N GLN A 206 -10.68 -1.72 10.71
CA GLN A 206 -9.52 -1.47 11.55
C GLN A 206 -8.27 -1.15 10.69
N VAL A 207 -8.00 -1.97 9.68
CA VAL A 207 -6.88 -1.75 8.74
C VAL A 207 -7.06 -0.48 7.93
N PHE A 208 -8.30 -0.15 7.54
CA PHE A 208 -8.63 1.09 6.82
C PHE A 208 -8.30 2.33 7.65
N PHE A 209 -8.81 2.43 8.88
CA PHE A 209 -8.52 3.58 9.73
C PHE A 209 -7.05 3.65 10.13
N MET A 210 -6.40 2.50 10.37
CA MET A 210 -4.97 2.45 10.64
C MET A 210 -4.17 3.03 9.46
N THR A 211 -4.45 2.57 8.23
CA THR A 211 -3.78 3.06 7.02
C THR A 211 -4.06 4.54 6.79
N LEU A 212 -5.31 4.98 6.92
CA LEU A 212 -5.71 6.37 6.74
C LEU A 212 -4.99 7.31 7.72
N VAL A 213 -5.00 7.00 9.02
CA VAL A 213 -4.38 7.83 10.05
C VAL A 213 -2.85 7.83 9.90
N THR A 214 -2.25 6.67 9.61
CA THR A 214 -0.80 6.58 9.38
C THR A 214 -0.36 7.42 8.18
N LEU A 215 -1.08 7.32 7.06
CA LEU A 215 -0.78 8.12 5.86
C LEU A 215 -1.05 9.60 6.07
N ALA A 216 -2.09 9.98 6.84
CA ALA A 216 -2.34 11.37 7.18
C ALA A 216 -1.19 11.97 8.01
N PHE A 217 -0.70 11.28 9.04
CA PHE A 217 0.48 11.73 9.80
C PHE A 217 1.77 11.74 8.98
N ALA A 218 1.92 10.80 8.04
CA ALA A 218 3.04 10.81 7.09
C ALA A 218 2.95 12.00 6.13
N CYS A 219 1.75 12.32 5.62
CA CYS A 219 1.51 13.45 4.72
C CYS A 219 1.73 14.82 5.41
N LEU A 220 1.40 14.95 6.70
CA LEU A 220 1.67 16.15 7.49
C LEU A 220 3.15 16.31 7.89
N GLY A 221 4.00 15.33 7.57
CA GLY A 221 5.44 15.38 7.87
C GLY A 221 5.82 15.02 9.31
N PHE A 222 4.88 14.56 10.14
CA PHE A 222 5.18 14.10 11.50
C PHE A 222 6.01 12.81 11.53
N LEU A 223 5.89 11.98 10.50
CA LEU A 223 6.67 10.76 10.32
C LEU A 223 7.82 11.02 9.34
N SER A 224 8.88 11.67 9.83
CA SER A 224 10.09 11.92 9.03
C SER A 224 10.81 10.60 8.67
N PRO A 225 11.30 10.43 7.43
CA PRO A 225 12.16 9.31 7.03
C PRO A 225 13.44 9.18 7.87
N ALA A 226 13.81 10.24 8.61
CA ALA A 226 14.97 10.23 9.49
C ALA A 226 14.84 9.23 10.66
N ASN A 227 13.62 8.97 11.14
CA ASN A 227 13.37 8.00 12.20
C ASN A 227 13.04 6.64 11.58
N ARG A 228 14.07 5.84 11.31
CA ARG A 228 13.91 4.48 10.79
C ARG A 228 12.97 3.67 11.70
N GLY A 229 11.90 3.14 11.12
CA GLY A 229 10.91 2.33 11.84
C GLY A 229 9.81 3.12 12.58
N ALA A 230 9.82 4.45 12.58
CA ALA A 230 8.74 5.26 13.18
C ALA A 230 7.39 5.01 12.50
N LEU A 231 7.37 4.86 11.17
CA LEU A 231 6.15 4.57 10.43
C LEU A 231 5.56 3.21 10.82
N MET A 232 6.40 2.18 10.92
CA MET A 232 5.96 0.82 11.31
C MET A 232 5.47 0.76 12.75
N THR A 233 6.17 1.42 13.68
CA THR A 233 5.75 1.48 15.09
C THR A 233 4.45 2.27 15.26
N CYS A 234 4.29 3.40 14.55
CA CYS A 234 3.05 4.16 14.53
C CYS A 234 1.88 3.32 14.01
N ALA A 235 2.06 2.63 12.87
CA ALA A 235 1.04 1.75 12.30
C ALA A 235 0.64 0.62 13.29
N MET A 236 1.62 0.00 13.97
CA MET A 236 1.36 -1.06 14.94
C MET A 236 0.60 -0.56 16.17
N VAL A 237 0.98 0.60 16.72
CA VAL A 237 0.27 1.22 17.85
C VAL A 237 -1.15 1.60 17.46
N LEU A 238 -1.32 2.25 16.29
CA LEU A 238 -2.63 2.59 15.76
C LEU A 238 -3.49 1.35 15.53
N PHE A 239 -2.92 0.27 14.98
CA PHE A 239 -3.65 -0.99 14.80
C PHE A 239 -4.22 -1.50 16.11
N VAL A 240 -3.44 -1.53 17.18
CA VAL A 240 -3.88 -1.99 18.50
C VAL A 240 -4.95 -1.08 19.11
N LEU A 241 -4.76 0.24 19.05
CA LEU A 241 -5.71 1.21 19.58
C LEU A 241 -7.03 1.25 18.79
N LEU A 242 -6.99 0.96 17.49
CA LEU A 242 -8.16 0.90 16.61
C LEU A 242 -8.92 -0.44 16.67
N GLY A 243 -8.65 -1.27 17.69
CA GLY A 243 -9.47 -2.46 17.97
C GLY A 243 -10.93 -2.12 18.29
N THR A 244 -11.21 -0.94 18.85
CA THR A 244 -12.56 -0.49 19.19
C THR A 244 -13.47 -0.33 17.95
N PRO A 245 -13.08 0.40 16.88
CA PRO A 245 -13.79 0.39 15.59
C PRO A 245 -14.07 -1.01 15.04
N ALA A 246 -13.09 -1.92 15.13
CA ALA A 246 -13.20 -3.29 14.61
C ALA A 246 -14.35 -4.06 15.29
N GLY A 247 -14.35 -4.04 16.62
CA GLY A 247 -15.38 -4.66 17.44
C GLY A 247 -16.76 -4.02 17.22
N TYR A 248 -16.81 -2.69 17.16
CA TYR A 248 -18.05 -1.94 16.96
C TYR A 248 -18.72 -2.22 15.61
N VAL A 249 -17.96 -2.23 14.51
CA VAL A 249 -18.51 -2.50 13.18
C VAL A 249 -18.92 -3.96 13.05
N SER A 250 -18.06 -4.89 13.49
CA SER A 250 -18.35 -6.32 13.41
C SER A 250 -19.62 -6.70 14.17
N SER A 251 -19.74 -6.25 15.42
CA SER A 251 -20.94 -6.47 16.24
C SER A 251 -22.22 -5.92 15.63
N ARG A 252 -22.17 -4.70 15.11
CA ARG A 252 -23.33 -4.01 14.56
C ARG A 252 -23.84 -4.68 13.28
N ILE A 253 -22.94 -5.09 12.40
CA ILE A 253 -23.28 -5.83 11.19
C ILE A 253 -23.79 -7.23 11.54
N TYR A 254 -23.14 -7.94 12.47
CA TYR A 254 -23.62 -9.26 12.91
C TYR A 254 -25.03 -9.18 13.53
N LYS A 255 -25.30 -8.14 14.32
CA LYS A 255 -26.63 -7.87 14.87
C LYS A 255 -27.66 -7.60 13.77
N SER A 256 -27.29 -6.88 12.70
CA SER A 256 -28.19 -6.65 11.56
C SER A 256 -28.56 -7.94 10.81
N PHE A 257 -27.72 -8.97 10.86
CA PHE A 257 -28.02 -10.30 10.31
C PHE A 257 -28.90 -11.17 11.23
N GLY A 258 -29.38 -10.65 12.37
CA GLY A 258 -30.11 -11.43 13.37
C GLY A 258 -29.20 -12.29 14.27
N GLY A 259 -27.90 -12.01 14.30
CA GLY A 259 -26.93 -12.77 15.10
C GLY A 259 -27.03 -12.49 16.60
N ILE A 260 -27.25 -13.54 17.41
CA ILE A 260 -27.40 -13.44 18.88
C ILE A 260 -26.08 -13.72 19.61
N LYS A 261 -25.21 -14.55 19.02
CA LYS A 261 -23.94 -15.03 19.63
C LYS A 261 -22.82 -13.98 19.58
N TRP A 262 -23.05 -12.83 20.21
CA TRP A 262 -22.13 -11.69 20.15
C TRP A 262 -20.74 -11.99 20.72
N LYS A 263 -20.63 -12.72 21.83
CA LYS A 263 -19.34 -13.05 22.45
C LYS A 263 -18.43 -13.83 21.50
N SER A 264 -18.99 -14.81 20.78
CA SER A 264 -18.27 -15.59 19.78
C SER A 264 -17.82 -14.73 18.61
N ASN A 265 -18.67 -13.79 18.16
CA ASN A 265 -18.33 -12.88 17.08
C ASN A 265 -17.12 -11.99 17.46
N VAL A 266 -17.12 -11.43 18.67
CA VAL A 266 -16.03 -10.58 19.15
C VAL A 266 -14.73 -11.34 19.30
N MET A 267 -14.79 -12.54 19.90
CA MET A 267 -13.61 -13.40 20.04
C MET A 267 -13.01 -13.70 18.66
N LEU A 268 -13.85 -14.06 17.69
CA LEU A 268 -13.41 -14.33 16.32
C LEU A 268 -12.83 -13.07 15.64
N THR A 269 -13.41 -11.88 15.84
CA THR A 269 -12.87 -10.61 15.33
C THR A 269 -11.49 -10.30 15.91
N SER A 270 -11.31 -10.51 17.21
CA SER A 270 -10.05 -10.22 17.89
C SER A 270 -8.92 -11.22 17.58
N MET A 271 -9.29 -12.45 17.18
CA MET A 271 -8.33 -13.54 16.99
C MET A 271 -8.02 -13.87 15.53
N LEU A 272 -8.98 -13.77 14.61
CA LEU A 272 -8.83 -14.32 13.25
C LEU A 272 -7.79 -13.56 12.43
N SER A 273 -7.94 -12.24 12.28
CA SER A 273 -7.01 -11.45 11.46
C SER A 273 -5.65 -11.28 12.15
N PRO A 274 -5.56 -10.81 13.42
CA PRO A 274 -4.27 -10.70 14.11
C PRO A 274 -3.56 -12.05 14.28
N GLY A 275 -4.31 -13.13 14.54
CA GLY A 275 -3.74 -14.47 14.71
C GLY A 275 -3.18 -15.05 13.43
N LEU A 276 -3.81 -14.81 12.28
CA LEU A 276 -3.26 -15.21 10.99
C LEU A 276 -1.94 -14.47 10.69
N VAL A 277 -1.91 -13.15 10.90
CA VAL A 277 -0.70 -12.34 10.69
C VAL A 277 0.41 -12.75 11.65
N PHE A 278 0.10 -12.93 12.94
CA PHE A 278 1.08 -13.35 13.95
C PHE A 278 1.61 -14.75 13.66
N SER A 279 0.77 -15.69 13.22
CA SER A 279 1.20 -17.06 12.91
C SER A 279 2.18 -17.08 11.73
N LEU A 280 1.86 -16.37 10.64
CA LEU A 280 2.76 -16.25 9.48
C LEU A 280 4.08 -15.57 9.88
N PHE A 281 4.00 -14.48 10.64
CA PHE A 281 5.17 -13.78 11.15
C PHE A 281 6.04 -14.67 12.05
N PHE A 282 5.42 -15.43 12.94
CA PHE A 282 6.12 -16.34 13.85
C PHE A 282 6.85 -17.45 13.09
N ILE A 283 6.21 -18.07 12.09
CA ILE A 283 6.85 -19.08 11.23
C ILE A 283 8.07 -18.50 10.51
N MET A 284 7.95 -17.30 9.94
CA MET A 284 9.09 -16.61 9.32
C MET A 284 10.21 -16.32 10.34
N ASN A 285 9.85 -15.92 11.55
CA ASN A 285 10.82 -15.66 12.61
C ASN A 285 11.58 -16.93 13.06
N LEU A 286 10.92 -18.10 13.07
CA LEU A 286 11.58 -19.38 13.34
C LEU A 286 12.67 -19.69 12.29
N VAL A 287 12.40 -19.41 11.02
CA VAL A 287 13.40 -19.58 9.94
C VAL A 287 14.57 -18.61 10.14
N LEU A 288 14.30 -17.36 10.53
CA LEU A 288 15.35 -16.37 10.83
C LEU A 288 16.23 -16.78 12.01
N TRP A 289 15.66 -17.33 13.09
CA TRP A 289 16.43 -17.91 14.20
C TRP A 289 17.25 -19.11 13.76
N GLY A 290 16.68 -20.03 12.97
CA GLY A 290 17.39 -21.20 12.47
C GLY A 290 18.61 -20.85 11.61
N LYS A 291 18.57 -19.70 10.91
CA LYS A 291 19.68 -19.17 10.12
C LYS A 291 20.64 -18.26 10.90
N GLY A 292 20.39 -17.99 12.19
CA GLY A 292 21.20 -17.08 13.00
C GLY A 292 21.20 -15.63 12.48
N SER A 293 20.12 -15.20 11.81
CA SER A 293 20.05 -13.88 11.18
C SER A 293 19.95 -12.78 12.24
N SER A 294 20.69 -11.68 12.03
CA SER A 294 20.57 -10.46 12.86
C SER A 294 19.21 -9.76 12.71
N GLY A 295 18.45 -10.10 11.67
CA GLY A 295 17.07 -9.65 11.47
C GLY A 295 16.04 -10.47 12.25
N ALA A 296 16.45 -11.51 12.99
CA ALA A 296 15.53 -12.30 13.79
C ALA A 296 15.03 -11.50 15.00
N VAL A 297 13.71 -11.50 15.20
CA VAL A 297 13.08 -10.79 16.29
C VAL A 297 13.31 -11.56 17.59
N PRO A 298 13.84 -10.91 18.64
CA PRO A 298 14.17 -11.60 19.88
C PRO A 298 12.91 -12.11 20.60
N PHE A 299 13.08 -13.12 21.45
CA PHE A 299 11.97 -13.74 22.16
C PHE A 299 11.22 -12.74 23.07
N SER A 300 11.94 -11.78 23.66
CA SER A 300 11.36 -10.72 24.50
C SER A 300 10.35 -9.85 23.74
N THR A 301 10.65 -9.47 22.50
CA THR A 301 9.74 -8.65 21.69
C THR A 301 8.54 -9.45 21.21
N LEU A 302 8.66 -10.77 20.99
CA LEU A 302 7.50 -11.63 20.72
C LEU A 302 6.53 -11.68 21.91
N ILE A 303 7.04 -11.81 23.13
CA ILE A 303 6.21 -11.73 24.34
C ILE A 303 5.55 -10.35 24.46
N ALA A 304 6.29 -9.27 24.18
CA ALA A 304 5.73 -7.92 24.21
C ALA A 304 4.58 -7.74 23.19
N LEU A 305 4.72 -8.28 21.97
CA LEU A 305 3.65 -8.26 20.95
C LEU A 305 2.43 -9.07 21.39
N LEU A 306 2.63 -10.24 22.01
CA LEU A 306 1.54 -11.04 22.57
C LEU A 306 0.83 -10.31 23.71
N ALA A 307 1.58 -9.68 24.61
CA ALA A 307 1.03 -8.88 25.71
C ALA A 307 0.24 -7.67 25.18
N LEU A 308 0.72 -7.01 24.13
CA LEU A 308 0.01 -5.92 23.46
C LEU A 308 -1.29 -6.41 22.80
N TRP A 309 -1.25 -7.58 22.15
CA TRP A 309 -2.42 -8.17 21.49
C TRP A 309 -3.49 -8.61 22.51
N PHE A 310 -3.14 -9.46 23.48
CA PHE A 310 -4.10 -9.99 24.46
C PHE A 310 -4.45 -8.99 25.57
N GLY A 311 -3.51 -8.14 25.97
CA GLY A 311 -3.69 -7.19 27.08
C GLY A 311 -4.35 -5.88 26.68
N VAL A 312 -4.22 -5.46 25.40
CA VAL A 312 -4.78 -4.18 24.93
C VAL A 312 -5.77 -4.41 23.79
N SER A 313 -5.34 -4.99 22.66
CA SER A 313 -6.18 -5.07 21.46
C SER A 313 -7.46 -5.88 21.69
N VAL A 314 -7.36 -7.05 22.33
CA VAL A 314 -8.53 -7.91 22.63
C VAL A 314 -9.54 -7.16 23.53
N PRO A 315 -9.19 -6.62 24.71
CA PRO A 315 -10.12 -5.82 25.52
C PRO A 315 -10.76 -4.64 24.76
N LEU A 316 -9.99 -3.90 23.96
CA LEU A 316 -10.51 -2.78 23.17
C LEU A 316 -11.56 -3.25 22.14
N THR A 317 -11.34 -4.38 21.47
CA THR A 317 -12.35 -4.97 20.57
C THR A 317 -13.62 -5.37 21.31
N PHE A 318 -13.52 -5.88 22.54
CA PHE A 318 -14.67 -6.18 23.38
C PHE A 318 -15.46 -4.92 23.77
N VAL A 319 -14.75 -3.85 24.16
CA VAL A 319 -15.37 -2.55 24.46
C VAL A 319 -16.14 -2.02 23.25
N GLY A 320 -15.49 -2.01 22.08
CA GLY A 320 -16.14 -1.58 20.83
C GLY A 320 -17.38 -2.39 20.49
N ALA A 321 -17.29 -3.71 20.62
CA ALA A 321 -18.40 -4.59 20.33
C ALA A 321 -19.57 -4.47 21.32
N TYR A 322 -19.27 -4.26 22.60
CA TYR A 322 -20.29 -4.01 23.61
C TYR A 322 -21.14 -2.78 23.27
N PHE A 323 -20.50 -1.67 22.89
CA PHE A 323 -21.20 -0.48 22.41
C PHE A 323 -21.94 -0.71 21.09
N GLY A 324 -21.38 -1.51 20.18
CA GLY A 324 -22.02 -1.86 18.92
C GLY A 324 -23.29 -2.70 19.08
N PHE A 325 -23.27 -3.71 19.95
CA PHE A 325 -24.44 -4.54 20.25
C PHE A 325 -25.53 -3.81 21.04
N ARG A 326 -25.17 -2.83 21.87
CA ARG A 326 -26.15 -2.02 22.61
C ARG A 326 -26.97 -1.09 21.73
N LYS A 327 -26.41 -0.62 20.61
CA LYS A 327 -27.16 0.22 19.67
C LYS A 327 -28.29 -0.58 19.00
N ARG A 328 -29.35 0.13 18.58
CA ARG A 328 -30.44 -0.44 17.76
C ARG A 328 -29.86 -1.11 16.52
N SER A 329 -30.42 -2.26 16.15
CA SER A 329 -30.09 -2.92 14.89
C SER A 329 -30.29 -1.97 13.72
N LEU A 330 -29.47 -2.11 12.68
CA LEU A 330 -29.66 -1.35 11.45
C LEU A 330 -30.97 -1.81 10.82
N GLU A 331 -31.94 -0.90 10.72
CA GLU A 331 -33.21 -1.21 10.09
C GLU A 331 -33.04 -1.19 8.58
N HIS A 332 -33.49 -2.27 7.97
CA HIS A 332 -33.56 -2.41 6.53
C HIS A 332 -34.81 -1.69 6.04
N PRO A 333 -34.72 -0.93 4.93
CA PRO A 333 -35.85 -0.15 4.43
C PRO A 333 -37.03 -1.02 3.99
N VAL A 334 -36.78 -2.29 3.66
CA VAL A 334 -37.76 -3.23 3.12
C VAL A 334 -37.77 -4.51 3.95
N ARG A 335 -38.96 -5.08 4.17
CA ARG A 335 -39.12 -6.38 4.84
C ARG A 335 -38.79 -7.51 3.88
N THR A 336 -38.19 -8.58 4.39
CA THR A 336 -37.85 -9.75 3.59
C THR A 336 -39.03 -10.72 3.48
N ASN A 337 -39.23 -11.30 2.31
CA ASN A 337 -40.20 -12.36 2.05
C ASN A 337 -39.81 -13.67 2.76
N GLN A 338 -40.81 -14.47 3.13
CA GLN A 338 -40.61 -15.77 3.79
C GLN A 338 -39.93 -16.77 2.85
N ILE A 339 -40.39 -16.84 1.60
CA ILE A 339 -39.91 -17.78 0.58
C ILE A 339 -38.90 -17.04 -0.32
N PRO A 340 -37.68 -17.57 -0.50
CA PRO A 340 -36.70 -16.96 -1.40
C PRO A 340 -37.14 -17.11 -2.86
N ARG A 341 -37.07 -16.02 -3.63
CA ARG A 341 -37.30 -16.06 -5.08
C ARG A 341 -36.22 -16.88 -5.79
N GLN A 342 -36.62 -17.60 -6.84
CA GLN A 342 -35.70 -18.29 -7.72
C GLN A 342 -34.98 -17.29 -8.63
N ILE A 343 -33.65 -17.44 -8.75
CA ILE A 343 -32.81 -16.56 -9.55
C ILE A 343 -32.81 -17.07 -10.99
N PRO A 344 -33.06 -16.21 -11.99
CA PRO A 344 -33.00 -16.59 -13.40
C PRO A 344 -31.56 -16.92 -13.84
N ASP A 345 -31.43 -17.63 -14.97
CA ASP A 345 -30.13 -17.97 -15.52
C ASP A 345 -29.34 -16.71 -15.93
N GLN A 346 -28.09 -16.64 -15.48
CA GLN A 346 -27.21 -15.50 -15.68
C GLN A 346 -26.31 -15.67 -16.91
N SER A 347 -26.08 -14.57 -17.63
CA SER A 347 -25.05 -14.49 -18.65
C SER A 347 -23.66 -14.61 -18.02
N ILE A 348 -22.65 -14.98 -18.81
CA ILE A 348 -21.29 -15.25 -18.32
C ILE A 348 -20.72 -14.08 -17.50
N TYR A 349 -21.00 -12.84 -17.91
CA TYR A 349 -20.48 -11.65 -17.21
C TYR A 349 -21.20 -11.34 -15.89
N THR A 350 -22.44 -11.79 -15.71
CA THR A 350 -23.19 -11.58 -14.46
C THR A 350 -23.01 -12.71 -13.46
N GLN A 351 -22.42 -13.84 -13.89
CA GLN A 351 -22.01 -14.92 -13.01
C GLN A 351 -21.00 -14.46 -11.93
N PRO A 352 -20.98 -15.13 -10.76
CA PRO A 352 -20.20 -14.69 -9.61
C PRO A 352 -18.69 -14.63 -9.88
N ILE A 353 -18.12 -15.65 -10.51
CA ILE A 353 -16.65 -15.75 -10.66
C ILE A 353 -16.13 -14.72 -11.66
N PRO A 354 -16.65 -14.62 -12.90
CA PRO A 354 -16.17 -13.63 -13.85
C PRO A 354 -16.38 -12.19 -13.37
N GLY A 355 -17.50 -11.89 -12.70
CA GLY A 355 -17.78 -10.57 -12.14
C GLY A 355 -16.78 -10.16 -11.04
N ILE A 356 -16.39 -11.09 -10.16
CA ILE A 356 -15.38 -10.83 -9.11
C ILE A 356 -14.01 -10.54 -9.75
N ILE A 357 -13.61 -11.34 -10.76
CA ILE A 357 -12.32 -11.18 -11.44
C ILE A 357 -12.25 -9.82 -12.15
N MET A 358 -13.30 -9.44 -12.88
CA MET A 358 -13.37 -8.18 -13.63
C MET A 358 -13.31 -6.95 -12.70
N GLY A 359 -14.00 -6.99 -11.55
CA GLY A 359 -14.08 -5.84 -10.66
C GLY A 359 -12.75 -5.45 -10.01
N GLY A 360 -11.82 -6.40 -9.84
CA GLY A 360 -10.53 -6.14 -9.23
C GLY A 360 -9.51 -5.46 -10.15
N VAL A 361 -9.71 -5.47 -11.48
CA VAL A 361 -8.74 -4.98 -12.48
C VAL A 361 -8.60 -3.46 -12.41
N LEU A 362 -9.72 -2.75 -12.34
CA LEU A 362 -9.70 -1.28 -12.38
C LEU A 362 -9.02 -0.66 -11.16
N PRO A 363 -9.32 -1.06 -9.90
CA PRO A 363 -8.59 -0.54 -8.75
C PRO A 363 -7.10 -0.90 -8.78
N PHE A 364 -6.73 -2.05 -9.34
CA PHE A 364 -5.33 -2.45 -9.50
C PHE A 364 -4.60 -1.54 -10.49
N GLY A 365 -5.23 -1.23 -11.63
CA GLY A 365 -4.69 -0.31 -12.64
C GLY A 365 -4.36 1.08 -12.07
N CYS A 366 -5.21 1.59 -11.19
CA CYS A 366 -5.01 2.91 -10.54
C CYS A 366 -3.81 2.95 -9.57
N ILE A 367 -3.34 1.82 -9.05
CA ILE A 367 -2.27 1.77 -8.04
C ILE A 367 -0.98 1.12 -8.53
N PHE A 368 -0.99 0.46 -9.69
CA PHE A 368 0.12 -0.37 -10.19
C PHE A 368 1.48 0.35 -10.19
N ILE A 369 1.54 1.57 -10.73
CA ILE A 369 2.79 2.34 -10.77
C ILE A 369 3.25 2.73 -9.36
N GLN A 370 2.32 3.07 -8.47
CA GLN A 370 2.67 3.42 -7.09
C GLN A 370 3.15 2.18 -6.30
N LEU A 371 2.57 1.01 -6.57
CA LEU A 371 3.04 -0.27 -6.02
C LEU A 371 4.47 -0.58 -6.45
N PHE A 372 4.86 -0.31 -7.70
CA PHE A 372 6.25 -0.47 -8.15
C PHE A 372 7.24 0.31 -7.28
N PHE A 373 6.97 1.59 -7.02
CA PHE A 373 7.82 2.42 -6.17
C PHE A 373 7.85 1.95 -4.71
N ILE A 374 6.72 1.46 -4.18
CA ILE A 374 6.66 0.89 -2.83
C ILE A 374 7.51 -0.39 -2.76
N LEU A 375 7.41 -1.29 -3.73
CA LEU A 375 8.18 -2.53 -3.77
C LEU A 375 9.69 -2.26 -3.91
N ASN A 376 10.09 -1.31 -4.77
CA ASN A 376 11.50 -0.88 -4.86
C ASN A 376 12.01 -0.29 -3.55
N SER A 377 11.16 0.44 -2.82
CA SER A 377 11.53 1.01 -1.53
C SER A 377 11.76 -0.06 -0.47
N ILE A 378 10.84 -1.04 -0.37
CA ILE A 378 10.91 -2.11 0.62
C ILE A 378 12.07 -3.07 0.33
N TRP A 379 12.27 -3.45 -0.94
CA TRP A 379 13.16 -4.55 -1.30
C TRP A 379 14.48 -4.13 -1.96
N SER A 380 14.52 -2.99 -2.66
CA SER A 380 15.70 -2.51 -3.40
C SER A 380 16.44 -1.36 -2.70
N SER A 381 16.14 -1.10 -1.41
CA SER A 381 16.79 -0.06 -0.58
C SER A 381 16.70 1.37 -1.14
N GLN A 382 15.73 1.65 -2.02
CA GLN A 382 15.49 3.00 -2.51
C GLN A 382 14.66 3.79 -1.48
N MET A 383 15.00 5.05 -1.23
CA MET A 383 14.21 5.86 -0.29
C MET A 383 12.89 6.27 -0.95
N TYR A 384 11.74 6.05 -0.32
CA TYR A 384 10.46 6.61 -0.75
C TYR A 384 10.07 7.80 0.14
N TYR A 385 9.94 8.98 -0.45
CA TYR A 385 9.67 10.23 0.28
C TYR A 385 8.32 10.88 -0.05
N MET A 386 7.69 10.45 -1.14
CA MET A 386 6.50 11.10 -1.71
C MET A 386 5.21 10.68 -0.98
N PHE A 387 5.17 10.80 0.36
CA PHE A 387 4.02 10.38 1.19
C PHE A 387 2.71 11.13 0.84
N GLY A 388 2.79 12.39 0.42
CA GLY A 388 1.62 13.13 -0.07
C GLY A 388 1.00 12.50 -1.32
N PHE A 389 1.84 12.02 -2.25
CA PHE A 389 1.40 11.30 -3.43
C PHE A 389 0.79 9.94 -3.06
N LEU A 390 1.40 9.22 -2.13
CA LEU A 390 0.85 7.97 -1.60
C LEU A 390 -0.53 8.16 -0.96
N PHE A 391 -0.74 9.25 -0.21
CA PHE A 391 -2.03 9.59 0.38
C PHE A 391 -3.09 9.89 -0.69
N LEU A 392 -2.74 10.64 -1.74
CA LEU A 392 -3.64 10.92 -2.86
C LEU A 392 -4.02 9.62 -3.59
N VAL A 393 -3.05 8.76 -3.90
CA VAL A 393 -3.31 7.45 -4.52
C VAL A 393 -4.19 6.56 -3.63
N PHE A 394 -4.03 6.63 -2.30
CA PHE A 394 -4.91 5.94 -1.37
C PHE A 394 -6.36 6.45 -1.44
N ILE A 395 -6.58 7.76 -1.56
CA ILE A 395 -7.93 8.32 -1.77
C ILE A 395 -8.52 7.83 -3.09
N ILE A 396 -7.74 7.86 -4.18
CA ILE A 396 -8.15 7.34 -5.49
C ILE A 396 -8.55 5.87 -5.36
N LEU A 397 -7.73 5.04 -4.71
CA LEU A 397 -8.03 3.63 -4.48
C LEU A 397 -9.38 3.44 -3.77
N VAL A 398 -9.65 4.22 -2.71
CA VAL A 398 -10.93 4.16 -1.98
C VAL A 398 -12.11 4.47 -2.90
N ILE A 399 -12.00 5.53 -3.71
CA ILE A 399 -13.05 5.94 -4.66
C ILE A 399 -13.24 4.85 -5.72
N THR A 400 -12.17 4.42 -6.38
CA THR A 400 -12.25 3.39 -7.44
C THR A 400 -12.81 2.07 -6.90
N CYS A 401 -12.36 1.59 -5.73
CA CYS A 401 -12.93 0.39 -5.12
C CYS A 401 -14.44 0.54 -4.83
N SER A 402 -14.87 1.73 -4.38
CA SER A 402 -16.28 1.99 -4.10
C SER A 402 -17.13 2.03 -5.38
N GLU A 403 -16.66 2.69 -6.44
CA GLU A 403 -17.41 2.85 -7.68
C GLU A 403 -17.51 1.55 -8.47
N THR A 404 -16.41 0.79 -8.58
CA THR A 404 -16.40 -0.47 -9.34
C THR A 404 -17.31 -1.50 -8.69
N THR A 405 -17.35 -1.55 -7.35
CA THR A 405 -18.23 -2.45 -6.62
C THR A 405 -19.69 -2.03 -6.69
N ILE A 406 -20.01 -0.74 -6.60
CA ILE A 406 -21.38 -0.23 -6.79
C ILE A 406 -21.88 -0.57 -8.19
N LEU A 407 -21.08 -0.32 -9.22
CA LEU A 407 -21.44 -0.56 -10.62
C LEU A 407 -21.72 -2.04 -10.89
N LEU A 408 -20.83 -2.93 -10.44
CA LEU A 408 -21.05 -4.38 -10.60
C LEU A 408 -22.23 -4.87 -9.75
N CYS A 409 -22.37 -4.37 -8.53
CA CYS A 409 -23.52 -4.68 -7.69
C CYS A 409 -24.85 -4.26 -8.34
N TYR A 410 -24.90 -3.09 -8.99
CA TYR A 410 -26.07 -2.64 -9.71
C TYR A 410 -26.41 -3.56 -10.89
N PHE A 411 -25.41 -3.98 -11.69
CA PHE A 411 -25.65 -4.92 -12.78
C PHE A 411 -26.13 -6.29 -12.29
N HIS A 412 -25.63 -6.78 -11.16
CA HIS A 412 -26.12 -8.02 -10.55
C HIS A 412 -27.58 -7.89 -10.08
N LEU A 413 -27.94 -6.77 -9.46
CA LEU A 413 -29.33 -6.51 -9.05
C LEU A 413 -30.25 -6.39 -10.27
N CYS A 414 -29.80 -5.77 -11.36
CA CYS A 414 -30.54 -5.73 -12.62
C CYS A 414 -30.76 -7.11 -13.23
N ALA A 415 -29.86 -8.07 -12.96
CA ALA A 415 -29.97 -9.48 -13.33
C ALA A 415 -30.74 -10.32 -12.29
N GLU A 416 -31.54 -9.69 -11.42
CA GLU A 416 -32.40 -10.30 -10.41
C GLU A 416 -31.67 -11.16 -9.34
N ASP A 417 -30.39 -10.92 -9.12
CA ASP A 417 -29.61 -11.66 -8.12
C ASP A 417 -29.33 -10.83 -6.86
N TYR A 418 -29.93 -11.26 -5.75
CA TYR A 418 -29.78 -10.64 -4.44
C TYR A 418 -28.56 -11.11 -3.64
N HIS A 419 -27.71 -12.01 -4.13
CA HIS A 419 -26.54 -12.51 -3.39
C HIS A 419 -25.35 -11.53 -3.40
N TRP A 420 -25.60 -10.27 -3.09
CA TRP A 420 -24.62 -9.19 -3.19
C TRP A 420 -23.66 -9.12 -1.99
N TRP A 421 -24.03 -9.63 -0.81
CA TRP A 421 -23.25 -9.48 0.44
C TRP A 421 -21.79 -9.95 0.33
N TRP A 422 -21.57 -11.20 -0.07
CA TRP A 422 -20.21 -11.74 -0.27
C TRP A 422 -19.60 -11.26 -1.57
N ARG A 423 -20.41 -11.09 -2.63
CA ARG A 423 -19.93 -10.63 -3.93
C ARG A 423 -19.30 -9.24 -3.82
N SER A 424 -19.98 -8.27 -3.21
CA SER A 424 -19.45 -6.90 -3.01
C SER A 424 -18.10 -6.87 -2.28
N PHE A 425 -17.95 -7.68 -1.23
CA PHE A 425 -16.69 -7.83 -0.51
C PHE A 425 -15.60 -8.46 -1.39
N LEU A 426 -15.92 -9.54 -2.12
CA LEU A 426 -14.95 -10.25 -2.95
C LEU A 426 -14.55 -9.46 -4.22
N THR A 427 -15.46 -8.72 -4.84
CA THR A 427 -15.22 -7.96 -6.07
C THR A 427 -14.11 -6.91 -5.89
N SER A 428 -14.14 -6.15 -4.79
CA SER A 428 -13.06 -5.21 -4.44
C SER A 428 -11.88 -5.91 -3.76
N GLY A 429 -12.12 -6.96 -2.97
CA GLY A 429 -11.08 -7.78 -2.37
C GLY A 429 -10.16 -8.41 -3.42
N PHE A 430 -10.68 -8.80 -4.58
CA PHE A 430 -9.93 -9.48 -5.64
C PHE A 430 -8.76 -8.65 -6.20
N THR A 431 -8.75 -7.32 -6.02
CA THR A 431 -7.58 -6.47 -6.29
C THR A 431 -6.32 -6.97 -5.58
N ALA A 432 -6.44 -7.60 -4.41
CA ALA A 432 -5.31 -8.19 -3.70
C ALA A 432 -4.68 -9.39 -4.43
N VAL A 433 -5.47 -10.15 -5.20
CA VAL A 433 -4.95 -11.26 -6.03
C VAL A 433 -4.11 -10.72 -7.17
N TYR A 434 -4.55 -9.65 -7.83
CA TYR A 434 -3.74 -8.95 -8.83
C TYR A 434 -2.43 -8.41 -8.24
N LEU A 435 -2.48 -7.86 -7.02
CA LEU A 435 -1.30 -7.45 -6.29
C LEU A 435 -0.35 -8.63 -6.01
N PHE A 436 -0.87 -9.80 -5.64
CA PHE A 436 -0.05 -11.01 -5.44
C PHE A 436 0.65 -11.45 -6.74
N ILE A 437 -0.09 -11.52 -7.85
CA ILE A 437 0.45 -11.84 -9.18
C ILE A 437 1.56 -10.85 -9.56
N TYR A 438 1.33 -9.56 -9.28
CA TYR A 438 2.33 -8.53 -9.52
C TYR A 438 3.59 -8.70 -8.68
N CYS A 439 3.47 -9.07 -7.42
CA CYS A 439 4.63 -9.38 -6.57
C CYS A 439 5.41 -10.59 -7.10
N CYS A 440 4.72 -11.65 -7.57
CA CYS A 440 5.38 -12.77 -8.24
C CYS A 440 6.16 -12.33 -9.49
N HIS A 441 5.57 -11.46 -10.31
CA HIS A 441 6.24 -10.89 -11.49
C HIS A 441 7.45 -10.03 -11.11
N TYR A 442 7.31 -9.20 -10.07
CA TYR A 442 8.40 -8.37 -9.56
C TYR A 442 9.57 -9.22 -9.03
N PHE A 443 9.26 -10.30 -8.31
CA PHE A 443 10.26 -11.28 -7.86
C PHE A 443 11.03 -11.89 -9.04
N ALA A 444 10.33 -12.32 -10.09
CA ALA A 444 10.98 -12.99 -11.23
C ALA A 444 11.81 -12.05 -12.13
N THR A 445 11.48 -10.75 -12.18
CA THR A 445 12.07 -9.81 -13.16
C THR A 445 13.06 -8.82 -12.55
N LYS A 446 12.91 -8.46 -11.28
CA LYS A 446 13.71 -7.40 -10.64
C LYS A 446 14.59 -7.88 -9.48
N LEU A 447 14.18 -8.94 -8.78
CA LEU A 447 14.94 -9.46 -7.65
C LEU A 447 15.87 -10.59 -8.09
N SER A 448 17.16 -10.42 -7.85
CA SER A 448 18.18 -11.47 -7.97
C SER A 448 18.42 -12.15 -6.62
N ILE A 449 17.39 -12.80 -6.06
CA ILE A 449 17.51 -13.57 -4.82
C ILE A 449 17.73 -15.05 -5.16
N GLU A 450 18.89 -15.58 -4.78
CA GLU A 450 19.23 -17.00 -5.00
C GLU A 450 18.93 -17.89 -3.78
N ASP A 451 18.88 -17.32 -2.57
CA ASP A 451 18.70 -18.09 -1.34
C ASP A 451 17.22 -18.49 -1.09
N ALA A 452 17.01 -19.76 -0.77
CA ALA A 452 15.68 -20.32 -0.50
C ALA A 452 15.03 -19.70 0.74
N ALA A 453 15.81 -19.38 1.78
CA ALA A 453 15.29 -18.75 2.99
C ALA A 453 14.78 -17.33 2.71
N SER A 454 15.54 -16.56 1.92
CA SER A 454 15.16 -15.22 1.49
C SER A 454 13.92 -15.23 0.59
N THR A 455 13.80 -16.23 -0.29
CA THR A 455 12.59 -16.45 -1.11
C THR A 455 11.36 -16.74 -0.25
N PHE A 456 11.48 -17.61 0.76
CA PHE A 456 10.39 -17.90 1.69
C PHE A 456 9.95 -16.65 2.47
N LEU A 457 10.88 -15.85 2.96
CA LEU A 457 10.59 -14.60 3.66
C LEU A 457 9.87 -13.60 2.76
N TYR A 458 10.31 -13.45 1.50
CA TYR A 458 9.66 -12.58 0.53
C TYR A 458 8.18 -12.94 0.34
N PHE A 459 7.88 -14.20 0.05
CA PHE A 459 6.50 -14.66 -0.15
C PHE A 459 5.67 -14.65 1.13
N GLY A 460 6.28 -14.89 2.29
CA GLY A 460 5.61 -14.80 3.59
C GLY A 460 5.17 -13.37 3.93
N TYR A 461 6.06 -12.39 3.80
CA TYR A 461 5.71 -10.97 3.99
C TYR A 461 4.73 -10.47 2.92
N THR A 462 4.89 -10.91 1.68
CA THR A 462 3.95 -10.59 0.59
C THR A 462 2.56 -11.14 0.90
N SER A 463 2.46 -12.34 1.46
CA SER A 463 1.18 -12.94 1.85
C SER A 463 0.47 -12.15 2.96
N ILE A 464 1.22 -11.64 3.95
CA ILE A 464 0.68 -10.74 4.98
C ILE A 464 0.16 -9.44 4.33
N MET A 465 0.95 -8.84 3.44
CA MET A 465 0.58 -7.60 2.75
C MET A 465 -0.70 -7.79 1.90
N VAL A 466 -0.78 -8.86 1.11
CA VAL A 466 -1.94 -9.21 0.29
C VAL A 466 -3.17 -9.46 1.16
N PHE A 467 -3.04 -10.18 2.27
CA PHE A 467 -4.16 -10.45 3.18
C PHE A 467 -4.73 -9.16 3.81
N LEU A 468 -3.87 -8.27 4.30
CA LEU A 468 -4.31 -6.99 4.86
C LEU A 468 -4.93 -6.09 3.78
N PHE A 469 -4.37 -6.09 2.58
CA PHE A 469 -4.90 -5.36 1.44
C PHE A 469 -6.28 -5.89 1.02
N PHE A 470 -6.47 -7.21 1.01
CA PHE A 470 -7.76 -7.87 0.75
C PHE A 470 -8.84 -7.47 1.75
N LEU A 471 -8.50 -7.43 3.05
CA LEU A 471 -9.43 -6.97 4.09
C LEU A 471 -9.82 -5.49 3.90
N LEU A 472 -8.84 -4.65 3.58
CA LEU A 472 -9.02 -3.22 3.35
C LEU A 472 -9.92 -2.94 2.15
N THR A 473 -9.54 -3.42 0.95
CA THR A 473 -10.31 -3.15 -0.27
C THR A 473 -11.70 -3.81 -0.22
N GLY A 474 -11.78 -5.05 0.27
CA GLY A 474 -13.04 -5.78 0.43
C GLY A 474 -14.03 -5.05 1.34
N SER A 475 -13.55 -4.46 2.43
CA SER A 475 -14.40 -3.71 3.36
C SER A 475 -14.89 -2.40 2.75
N ILE A 476 -14.03 -1.68 2.03
CA ILE A 476 -14.41 -0.45 1.31
C ILE A 476 -15.56 -0.73 0.34
N GLY A 477 -15.41 -1.75 -0.52
CA GLY A 477 -16.44 -2.10 -1.50
C GLY A 477 -17.73 -2.59 -0.85
N PHE A 478 -17.65 -3.38 0.21
CA PHE A 478 -18.83 -3.80 0.95
C PHE A 478 -19.63 -2.63 1.52
N PHE A 479 -18.97 -1.68 2.22
CA PHE A 479 -19.68 -0.55 2.83
C PHE A 479 -20.24 0.41 1.77
N ALA A 480 -19.55 0.57 0.64
CA ALA A 480 -20.07 1.32 -0.51
C ALA A 480 -21.36 0.69 -1.07
N CYS A 481 -21.35 -0.61 -1.35
CA CYS A 481 -22.54 -1.34 -1.79
C CYS A 481 -23.66 -1.33 -0.74
N PHE A 482 -23.33 -1.54 0.53
CA PHE A 482 -24.32 -1.52 1.62
C PHE A 482 -25.02 -0.17 1.74
N TRP A 483 -24.28 0.94 1.62
CA TRP A 483 -24.86 2.27 1.63
C TRP A 483 -25.70 2.54 0.37
N PHE A 484 -25.17 2.19 -0.81
CA PHE A 484 -25.89 2.30 -2.08
C PHE A 484 -27.22 1.55 -2.05
N ILE A 485 -27.22 0.27 -1.71
CA ILE A 485 -28.43 -0.56 -1.66
C ILE A 485 -29.45 0.00 -0.68
N ARG A 486 -29.04 0.37 0.54
CA ARG A 486 -29.97 0.98 1.49
C ARG A 486 -30.56 2.27 0.95
N LYS A 487 -29.78 3.07 0.22
CA LYS A 487 -30.27 4.30 -0.37
C LYS A 487 -31.27 4.04 -1.50
N ILE A 488 -30.96 3.16 -2.46
CA ILE A 488 -31.88 2.89 -3.59
C ILE A 488 -33.20 2.29 -3.09
N TYR A 489 -33.17 1.33 -2.16
CA TYR A 489 -34.40 0.68 -1.65
C TYR A 489 -35.14 1.52 -0.60
N SER A 490 -34.52 2.55 -0.02
CA SER A 490 -35.26 3.52 0.81
C SER A 490 -36.14 4.46 0.00
N VAL A 491 -35.87 4.60 -1.30
CA VAL A 491 -36.62 5.47 -2.22
C VAL A 491 -37.76 4.69 -2.89
N VAL A 492 -37.65 3.37 -3.00
CA VAL A 492 -38.74 2.51 -3.48
C VAL A 492 -39.84 2.51 -2.43
N LYS A 493 -40.97 3.14 -2.74
CA LYS A 493 -42.20 2.97 -1.97
C LYS A 493 -42.76 1.58 -2.32
N VAL A 494 -42.62 0.65 -1.39
CA VAL A 494 -43.31 -0.64 -1.43
C VAL A 494 -44.32 -0.54 -0.29
N ASP A 495 -45.56 -0.17 -0.63
CA ASP A 495 -46.68 -0.17 0.32
C ASP A 495 -47.19 -1.60 0.53
#